data_AF-A0A1H2DTG8-F1
#
_entry.id   AF-A0A1H2DTG8-F1
#
_cell.length_a   1.000
_cell.length_b   1.000
_cell.length_c   1.000
_cell.angle_alpha   90.00
_cell.angle_beta   90.00
_cell.angle_gamma   90.00
#
_symmetry.space_group_name_H-M   'P 1'
#
loop_
_entity.id
_entity.type
_entity.pdbx_description
1 polymer ?
#
loop_
_entity_poly.entity_id
_entity_poly.type
_entity_poly.pdbx_seq_one_letter_code
_entity_poly.pdbx_strand_id
1 'polypeptide(L)'
;MGEENFVDMTPNRSNNFCCGGGGGYLQSGFQEQRRAYGQTKANQILTTKASYCITPCHNCHAQVHDMAEVNDHAWQTTHLWTLLNLSLGILGPNEREYLGDDLKDVDVFHPESAM
;
A
#
# COMPACT_ATOMS: atom_id res chain seq x y z
N MET A 1 -9.20 9.81 -10.57
CA MET A 1 -7.73 9.61 -10.62
C MET A 1 -7.25 9.95 -12.02
N GLY A 2 -6.84 11.19 -12.28
CA GLY A 2 -6.20 11.55 -13.55
C GLY A 2 -4.72 11.12 -13.57
N GLU A 3 -4.09 11.12 -14.75
CA GLU A 3 -2.66 10.77 -14.94
C GLU A 3 -1.74 11.59 -14.03
N GLU A 4 -2.13 12.82 -13.68
CA GLU A 4 -1.40 13.72 -12.78
C GLU A 4 -1.31 13.23 -11.33
N ASN A 5 -2.16 12.28 -10.93
CA ASN A 5 -2.17 11.72 -9.57
C ASN A 5 -1.44 10.37 -9.49
N PHE A 6 -0.94 9.87 -10.61
CA PHE A 6 -0.18 8.64 -10.66
C PHE A 6 1.31 8.94 -10.82
N VAL A 7 2.11 8.44 -9.89
CA VAL A 7 3.56 8.46 -9.97
C VAL A 7 4.08 7.03 -9.95
N ASP A 8 4.85 6.66 -10.97
CA ASP A 8 5.52 5.36 -11.01
C ASP A 8 6.88 5.45 -10.30
N MET A 9 7.38 4.30 -9.88
CA MET A 9 8.70 4.16 -9.28
C MET A 9 9.79 4.16 -10.36
N THR A 10 11.03 4.49 -10.01
CA THR A 10 12.19 4.28 -10.90
C THR A 10 13.29 3.55 -10.14
N PRO A 11 13.84 2.44 -10.67
CA PRO A 11 13.42 1.70 -11.88
C PRO A 11 12.03 1.03 -11.75
N ASN A 12 11.31 0.85 -12.87
CA ASN A 12 9.99 0.21 -12.91
C ASN A 12 9.98 -1.11 -13.72
N ARG A 13 8.80 -1.72 -13.81
CA ARG A 13 8.51 -2.94 -14.57
C ARG A 13 9.48 -4.07 -14.22
N SER A 14 10.17 -4.65 -15.20
CA SER A 14 11.11 -5.76 -15.00
C SER A 14 12.35 -5.38 -14.20
N ASN A 15 12.68 -4.09 -14.10
CA ASN A 15 13.81 -3.60 -13.33
C ASN A 15 13.41 -3.14 -11.92
N ASN A 16 12.14 -3.32 -11.53
CA ASN A 16 11.65 -2.88 -10.24
C ASN A 16 12.16 -3.78 -9.11
N PHE A 17 12.30 -3.21 -7.91
CA PHE A 17 12.78 -3.96 -6.75
C PHE A 17 11.67 -4.76 -6.06
N CYS A 18 12.03 -5.88 -5.45
CA CYS A 18 11.12 -6.65 -4.58
C CYS A 18 10.91 -5.91 -3.25
N CYS A 19 9.76 -6.11 -2.59
CA CYS A 19 9.49 -5.53 -1.28
C CYS A 19 10.33 -6.16 -0.15
N GLY A 20 10.75 -7.43 -0.31
CA GLY A 20 11.45 -8.21 0.72
C GLY A 20 10.57 -9.13 1.58
N GLY A 21 9.25 -9.06 1.44
CA GLY A 21 8.30 -9.89 2.21
C GLY A 21 7.95 -11.25 1.58
N GLY A 22 8.46 -11.54 0.38
CA GLY A 22 8.19 -12.78 -0.35
C GLY A 22 8.97 -14.00 0.17
N GLY A 23 8.71 -15.18 -0.40
CA GLY A 23 9.52 -16.39 -0.14
C GLY A 23 9.51 -16.89 1.31
N GLY A 24 8.50 -16.54 2.10
CA GLY A 24 8.39 -16.90 3.52
C GLY A 24 9.13 -15.97 4.48
N TYR A 25 9.73 -14.87 4.01
CA TYR A 25 10.50 -13.96 4.86
C TYR A 25 9.67 -13.22 5.91
N LEU A 26 8.38 -12.98 5.67
CA LEU A 26 7.51 -12.37 6.68
C LEU A 26 7.33 -13.26 7.91
N GLN A 27 7.33 -14.59 7.73
CA GLN A 27 7.13 -15.57 8.80
C GLN A 27 8.44 -16.18 9.32
N SER A 28 9.59 -15.80 8.76
CA SER A 28 10.87 -16.48 9.02
C SER A 28 11.52 -16.11 10.36
N GLY A 29 11.01 -15.09 11.06
CA GLY A 29 11.63 -14.54 12.28
C GLY A 29 12.83 -13.60 12.00
N PHE A 30 13.26 -13.45 10.75
CA PHE A 30 14.39 -12.60 10.34
C PHE A 30 13.93 -11.17 10.00
N GLN A 31 13.29 -10.50 10.97
CA GLN A 31 12.69 -9.17 10.75
C GLN A 31 13.72 -8.09 10.39
N GLU A 32 14.88 -8.09 11.05
CA GLU A 32 15.94 -7.12 10.76
C GLU A 32 16.45 -7.26 9.32
N GLN A 33 16.69 -8.49 8.88
CA GLN A 33 17.20 -8.81 7.55
C GLN A 33 16.17 -8.46 6.47
N ARG A 34 14.88 -8.76 6.70
CA ARG A 34 13.83 -8.40 5.72
C ARG A 34 13.68 -6.88 5.61
N ARG A 35 13.80 -6.14 6.72
CA ARG A 35 13.76 -4.66 6.72
C ARG A 35 14.98 -4.07 6.04
N ALA A 36 16.18 -4.60 6.32
CA ALA A 36 17.41 -4.17 5.66
C ALA A 36 17.34 -4.34 4.14
N TYR A 37 16.83 -5.47 3.64
CA TYR A 37 16.57 -5.66 2.21
C TYR A 37 15.48 -4.70 1.71
N GLY A 38 14.37 -4.60 2.44
CA GLY A 38 13.21 -3.76 2.14
C GLY A 38 13.54 -2.26 2.04
N GLN A 39 14.63 -1.79 2.67
CA GLN A 39 15.07 -0.40 2.58
C GLN A 39 15.31 0.05 1.13
N THR A 40 15.76 -0.84 0.25
CA THR A 40 15.93 -0.51 -1.18
C THR A 40 14.60 -0.12 -1.81
N LYS A 41 13.53 -0.85 -1.51
CA LYS A 41 12.16 -0.52 -1.95
C LYS A 41 11.62 0.73 -1.25
N ALA A 42 11.86 0.87 0.05
CA ALA A 42 11.41 2.04 0.81
C ALA A 42 12.03 3.34 0.26
N ASN A 43 13.33 3.35 0.00
CA ASN A 43 14.01 4.48 -0.64
C ASN A 43 13.40 4.82 -1.99
N GLN A 44 13.08 3.79 -2.79
CA GLN A 44 12.40 3.99 -4.06
C GLN A 44 11.01 4.62 -3.89
N ILE A 45 10.21 4.20 -2.91
CA ILE A 45 8.91 4.81 -2.60
C ILE A 45 9.10 6.26 -2.14
N LEU A 46 10.06 6.54 -1.25
CA LEU A 46 10.33 7.89 -0.75
C LEU A 46 10.68 8.87 -1.87
N THR A 47 11.35 8.42 -2.93
CA THR A 47 11.66 9.29 -4.09
C THR A 47 10.42 9.74 -4.86
N THR A 48 9.32 8.99 -4.82
CA THR A 48 8.08 9.35 -5.53
C THR A 48 7.31 10.45 -4.79
N LYS A 49 7.50 10.57 -3.47
CA LYS A 49 6.73 11.46 -2.58
C LYS A 49 5.22 11.21 -2.64
N ALA A 50 4.80 10.02 -3.07
CA ALA A 50 3.41 9.65 -3.13
C ALA A 50 2.81 9.55 -1.72
N SER A 51 1.63 10.13 -1.52
CA SER A 51 0.88 9.98 -0.27
C SER A 51 0.43 8.54 -0.04
N TYR A 52 0.18 7.79 -1.11
CA TYR A 52 -0.26 6.40 -1.08
C TYR A 52 0.69 5.48 -1.85
N CYS A 53 1.04 4.35 -1.25
CA CYS A 53 1.70 3.23 -1.92
C CYS A 53 0.72 2.05 -2.06
N ILE A 54 0.33 1.77 -3.30
CA ILE A 54 -0.69 0.76 -3.62
C ILE A 54 -0.02 -0.60 -3.85
N THR A 55 -0.51 -1.63 -3.16
CA THR A 55 0.07 -2.99 -3.24
C THR A 55 -0.97 -4.03 -3.67
N PRO A 56 -0.68 -4.89 -4.67
CA PRO A 56 -1.62 -5.91 -5.14
C PRO A 56 -1.49 -7.26 -4.42
N CYS A 57 -0.48 -7.41 -3.55
CA CYS A 57 -0.14 -8.68 -2.91
C CYS A 57 -0.13 -8.51 -1.39
N HIS A 58 -0.72 -9.46 -0.66
CA HIS A 58 -0.77 -9.44 0.80
C HIS A 58 0.61 -9.28 1.45
N ASN A 59 1.61 -10.04 1.01
CA ASN A 59 2.97 -9.94 1.54
C ASN A 59 3.62 -8.60 1.20
N CYS A 60 3.32 -8.03 0.02
CA CYS A 60 3.80 -6.69 -0.33
C CYS A 60 3.18 -5.64 0.56
N HIS A 61 1.87 -5.74 0.82
CA HIS A 61 1.17 -4.84 1.72
C HIS A 61 1.80 -4.85 3.11
N ALA A 62 1.89 -6.03 3.73
CA ALA A 62 2.45 -6.17 5.08
C ALA A 62 3.90 -5.64 5.17
N GLN A 63 4.74 -5.97 4.19
CA GLN A 63 6.12 -5.50 4.15
C GLN A 63 6.23 -3.99 3.92
N VAL A 64 5.46 -3.42 2.98
CA VAL A 64 5.52 -2.00 2.65
C VAL A 64 4.90 -1.14 3.76
N HIS A 65 3.87 -1.65 4.44
CA HIS A 65 3.30 -1.03 5.64
C HIS A 65 4.31 -0.99 6.78
N ASP A 66 4.97 -2.11 7.07
CA ASP A 66 6.06 -2.18 8.06
C ASP A 66 7.22 -1.23 7.70
N MET A 67 7.56 -1.10 6.40
CA MET A 67 8.55 -0.13 5.97
C MET A 67 8.07 1.32 6.10
N ALA A 68 6.76 1.60 6.01
CA ALA A 68 6.22 2.92 6.27
C ALA A 68 6.39 3.29 7.74
N GLU A 69 6.05 2.37 8.66
CA GLU A 69 6.18 2.56 10.11
C GLU A 69 7.63 2.90 10.52
N VAL A 70 8.62 2.18 10.00
CA VAL A 70 10.04 2.45 10.31
C VAL A 70 10.61 3.67 9.60
N ASN A 71 9.87 4.28 8.68
CA ASN A 71 10.20 5.54 8.00
C ASN A 71 9.18 6.62 8.37
N ASP A 72 8.77 6.69 9.64
CA ASP A 72 7.93 7.74 10.22
C ASP A 72 6.59 7.96 9.50
N HIS A 73 5.95 6.88 9.04
CA HIS A 73 4.69 6.91 8.30
C HIS A 73 4.73 7.81 7.05
N ALA A 74 5.86 7.82 6.33
CA ALA A 74 6.06 8.67 5.15
C ALA A 74 5.06 8.46 4.00
N TRP A 75 4.31 7.37 3.99
CA TRP A 75 3.21 7.11 3.06
C TRP A 75 2.14 6.22 3.70
N GLN A 76 0.93 6.27 3.14
CA GLN A 76 -0.15 5.34 3.46
C GLN A 76 -0.03 4.09 2.58
N THR A 77 0.07 2.90 3.17
CA THR A 77 0.08 1.66 2.38
C THR A 77 -1.34 1.14 2.24
N THR A 78 -1.81 0.90 1.01
CA THR A 78 -3.19 0.46 0.74
C THR A 78 -3.19 -0.71 -0.22
N HIS A 79 -4.21 -1.58 -0.13
CA HIS A 79 -4.40 -2.64 -1.10
C HIS A 79 -5.00 -2.12 -2.42
N LEU A 80 -4.59 -2.73 -3.54
CA LEU A 80 -5.19 -2.41 -4.84
C LEU A 80 -6.72 -2.65 -4.84
N TRP A 81 -7.19 -3.73 -4.21
CA TRP A 81 -8.62 -4.05 -4.15
C TRP A 81 -9.44 -3.01 -3.38
N THR A 82 -8.87 -2.37 -2.36
CA THR A 82 -9.52 -1.28 -1.61
C THR A 82 -9.88 -0.13 -2.55
N LEU A 83 -8.93 0.29 -3.41
CA LEU A 83 -9.18 1.38 -4.36
C LEU A 83 -10.12 0.97 -5.50
N LEU A 84 -10.08 -0.28 -5.94
CA LEU A 84 -11.05 -0.80 -6.92
C LEU A 84 -12.47 -0.75 -6.36
N ASN A 85 -12.68 -1.27 -5.15
CA ASN A 85 -13.99 -1.26 -4.50
C ASN A 85 -14.46 0.15 -4.15
N LEU A 86 -13.55 1.05 -3.76
CA LEU A 86 -13.86 2.46 -3.54
C LEU A 86 -14.36 3.11 -4.83
N SER A 87 -13.66 2.89 -5.93
CA SER A 87 -14.03 3.43 -7.26
C SER A 87 -15.35 2.88 -7.80
N LEU A 88 -15.74 1.68 -7.35
CA LEU A 88 -17.02 1.04 -7.69
C LEU A 88 -18.15 1.45 -6.74
N GLY A 89 -17.86 2.20 -5.66
CA GLY A 89 -18.86 2.58 -4.65
C GLY A 89 -19.36 1.41 -3.80
N ILE A 90 -18.56 0.35 -3.66
CA ILE A 90 -18.94 -0.88 -2.92
C ILE A 90 -18.01 -1.20 -1.75
N LEU A 91 -17.04 -0.32 -1.45
CA LEU A 91 -16.11 -0.52 -0.33
C LEU A 91 -16.84 -0.35 1.01
N GLY A 92 -16.88 -1.42 1.79
CA GLY A 92 -17.58 -1.46 3.07
C GLY A 92 -16.91 -0.61 4.16
N PRO A 93 -17.62 -0.32 5.28
CA PRO A 93 -17.09 0.53 6.35
C PRO A 93 -15.85 -0.05 7.03
N ASN A 94 -15.76 -1.38 7.17
CA ASN A 94 -14.64 -2.05 7.83
C ASN A 94 -13.43 -2.28 6.92
N GLU A 95 -13.53 -1.97 5.62
CA GLU A 95 -12.48 -2.21 4.62
C GLU A 95 -11.62 -0.97 4.36
N ARG A 96 -11.81 0.08 5.17
CA ARG A 96 -11.27 1.43 4.98
C ARG A 96 -10.09 1.74 5.90
N GLU A 97 -9.65 0.78 6.70
CA GLU A 97 -8.58 0.92 7.71
C GLU A 97 -7.31 1.59 7.15
N TYR A 98 -6.95 1.26 5.91
CA TYR A 98 -5.73 1.73 5.27
C TYR A 98 -5.92 2.97 4.40
N LEU A 99 -7.10 3.60 4.42
CA LEU A 99 -7.34 4.89 3.80
C LEU A 99 -7.05 6.01 4.80
N GLY A 100 -6.38 7.06 4.31
CA GLY A 100 -6.20 8.30 5.04
C GLY A 100 -7.49 9.12 5.11
N ASP A 101 -7.43 10.21 5.87
CA ASP A 101 -8.57 11.11 6.12
C ASP A 101 -9.18 11.70 4.82
N ASP A 102 -8.40 11.76 3.75
CA ASP A 102 -8.83 12.23 2.43
C ASP A 102 -9.74 11.25 1.68
N LEU A 103 -9.66 9.94 1.97
CA LEU A 103 -10.41 8.90 1.26
C LEU A 103 -11.32 8.04 2.14
N LYS A 104 -11.08 7.99 3.46
CA LYS A 104 -11.80 7.05 4.35
C LYS A 104 -13.31 7.25 4.34
N ASP A 105 -13.80 8.48 4.17
CA ASP A 105 -15.23 8.83 4.20
C ASP A 105 -15.84 9.04 2.79
N VAL A 106 -15.10 8.73 1.72
CA VAL A 106 -15.57 8.86 0.34
C VAL A 106 -16.42 7.66 -0.06
N ASP A 107 -17.59 7.90 -0.67
CA ASP A 107 -18.48 6.87 -1.23
C ASP A 107 -18.71 5.68 -0.28
N VAL A 108 -19.01 5.97 0.99
CA VAL A 108 -19.24 4.94 2.01
C VAL A 108 -20.45 4.10 1.63
N PHE A 109 -20.21 2.82 1.36
CA PHE A 109 -21.26 1.88 1.05
C PHE A 109 -21.94 1.41 2.35
N HIS A 110 -23.23 1.72 2.46
CA HIS A 110 -24.10 1.32 3.56
C HIS A 110 -25.03 0.20 3.09
N PRO A 111 -24.62 -1.08 3.15
CA PRO A 111 -25.46 -2.20 2.69
C PRO A 111 -26.80 -2.26 3.43
N GLU A 112 -26.85 -1.80 4.68
CA GLU A 112 -28.08 -1.66 5.48
C GLU A 112 -29.09 -0.65 4.90
N SER A 113 -28.62 0.31 4.10
CA SER A 113 -29.45 1.33 3.44
C SER A 113 -29.97 0.89 2.08
N ALA A 114 -29.46 -0.24 1.55
CA ALA A 114 -29.80 -0.77 0.23
C ALA A 114 -30.90 -1.85 0.28
N MET A 115 -31.46 -2.13 1.47
CA MET A 115 -32.57 -3.07 1.70
C MET A 115 -33.90 -2.36 1.91
#